data_AF-A0A2P8GS64-F1
#
_entry.id   AF-A0A2P8GS64-F1
#
_cell.length_a   1.000
_cell.length_b   1.000
_cell.length_c   1.000
_cell.angle_alpha   90.00
_cell.angle_beta   90.00
_cell.angle_gamma   90.00
#
_symmetry.space_group_name_H-M   'P 1'
#
loop_
_entity.id
_entity.type
_entity.pdbx_description
1 polymer ?
#
loop_
_entity_poly.entity_id
_entity_poly.type
_entity_poly.pdbx_seq_one_letter_code
_entity_poly.pdbx_strand_id
1 'polypeptide(L)'
;MSNVAMPIRRIDRELETIALTDTSWRVCDASLPDDDGTRLLAYVEQVDDHIETLWMWPLVGECTRFDSLDTALGAILDRLTARRVLPEAS
;
A
#
# COMPACT_ATOMS: atom_id res chain seq x y z
N MET A 1 -5.12 30.31 -0.54
CA MET A 1 -5.93 29.33 0.23
C MET A 1 -5.82 28.01 -0.51
N SER A 2 -4.93 27.12 -0.07
CA SER A 2 -4.78 25.80 -0.68
C SER A 2 -5.99 24.97 -0.29
N ASN A 3 -6.83 24.63 -1.27
CA ASN A 3 -7.90 23.68 -1.08
C ASN A 3 -7.24 22.32 -0.84
N VAL A 4 -7.15 21.88 0.42
CA VAL A 4 -6.67 20.54 0.74
C VAL A 4 -7.80 19.60 0.34
N ALA A 5 -7.80 19.19 -0.94
CA ALA A 5 -8.68 18.11 -1.36
C ALA A 5 -8.35 16.91 -0.47
N MET A 6 -9.36 16.38 0.22
CA MET A 6 -9.19 15.12 0.93
C MET A 6 -8.69 14.07 -0.07
N PRO A 7 -7.60 13.34 0.23
CA PRO A 7 -7.09 12.34 -0.68
C PRO A 7 -8.18 11.30 -0.93
N ILE A 8 -8.37 10.93 -2.20
CA ILE A 8 -9.35 9.93 -2.58
C ILE A 8 -8.95 8.61 -1.93
N ARG A 9 -9.80 8.12 -1.04
CA ARG A 9 -9.65 6.81 -0.40
C ARG A 9 -10.52 5.79 -1.12
N ARG A 10 -9.95 4.61 -1.36
CA ARG A 10 -10.68 3.45 -1.90
C ARG A 10 -10.37 2.25 -1.03
N ILE A 11 -11.41 1.50 -0.69
CA ILE A 11 -11.27 0.21 -0.01
C ILE A 11 -11.62 -0.87 -1.01
N ASP A 12 -10.71 -1.81 -1.21
CA ASP A 12 -10.97 -3.04 -1.95
C ASP A 12 -10.50 -4.23 -1.12
N ARG A 13 -11.43 -5.14 -0.81
CA ARG A 13 -11.25 -6.25 0.12
C ARG A 13 -10.74 -5.78 1.50
N GLU A 14 -9.44 -5.98 1.74
CA GLU A 14 -8.74 -5.74 3.01
C GLU A 14 -7.71 -4.61 2.90
N LEU A 15 -7.55 -4.05 1.70
CA LEU A 15 -6.61 -2.97 1.41
C LEU A 15 -7.37 -1.65 1.33
N GLU A 16 -6.81 -0.63 1.98
CA GLU A 16 -7.18 0.76 1.74
C GLU A 16 -6.09 1.41 0.89
N THR A 17 -6.49 2.02 -0.23
CA THR A 17 -5.62 2.81 -1.09
C THR A 17 -5.96 4.29 -0.91
N ILE A 18 -4.96 5.10 -0.56
CA ILE A 18 -5.09 6.54 -0.34
C ILE A 18 -4.21 7.26 -1.35
N ALA A 19 -4.82 8.05 -2.23
CA ALA A 19 -4.07 8.85 -3.22
C ALA A 19 -3.17 9.89 -2.55
N LEU A 20 -1.90 9.93 -2.94
CA LEU A 20 -0.95 10.99 -2.60
C LEU A 20 -0.78 11.99 -3.73
N THR A 21 -0.74 11.47 -4.96
CA THR A 21 -0.80 12.20 -6.22
C THR A 21 -1.78 11.49 -7.16
N ASP A 22 -1.88 11.93 -8.41
CA ASP A 22 -2.68 11.25 -9.43
C ASP A 22 -2.12 9.87 -9.81
N THR A 23 -0.85 9.63 -9.53
CA THR A 23 -0.11 8.41 -9.93
C THR A 23 0.53 7.68 -8.76
N SER A 24 0.34 8.12 -7.52
CA SER A 24 0.95 7.50 -6.35
C SER A 24 -0.02 7.37 -5.19
N TRP A 25 0.13 6.28 -4.44
CA TRP A 25 -0.79 5.88 -3.39
C TRP A 25 -0.06 5.30 -2.18
N ARG A 26 -0.64 5.50 -1.00
CA ARG A 26 -0.37 4.67 0.17
C ARG A 26 -1.33 3.50 0.15
N VAL A 27 -0.81 2.30 0.38
CA VAL A 27 -1.61 1.08 0.54
C VAL A 27 -1.49 0.60 1.97
N CYS A 28 -2.63 0.50 2.63
CA CYS A 28 -2.77 0.21 4.05
C CYS A 28 -3.60 -1.05 4.29
N ASP A 29 -3.39 -1.71 5.43
CA ASP A 29 -4.34 -2.65 6.02
C ASP A 29 -5.58 -1.85 6.47
N ALA A 30 -6.73 -2.13 5.85
CA ALA A 30 -8.00 -1.47 6.13
C ALA A 30 -8.63 -1.94 7.45
N SER A 31 -8.14 -3.05 8.03
CA SER A 31 -8.66 -3.58 9.30
C SER A 31 -8.07 -2.87 10.53
N LEU A 32 -6.97 -2.13 10.36
CA LEU A 32 -6.31 -1.40 11.43
C LEU A 32 -6.81 0.06 11.52
N PRO A 33 -6.84 0.65 12.73
CA PRO A 33 -7.23 2.04 12.95
C PRO A 33 -6.41 3.04 12.13
N ASP A 34 -7.01 4.20 11.82
CA ASP A 34 -6.39 5.25 11.01
C ASP A 34 -5.08 5.81 11.60
N ASP A 35 -4.96 5.79 12.92
CA ASP A 35 -3.81 6.26 13.69
C ASP A 35 -2.76 5.16 13.97
N ASP A 36 -3.01 3.92 13.56
CA ASP A 36 -2.05 2.82 13.67
C ASP A 36 -1.00 2.92 12.55
N GLY A 37 0.22 3.33 12.88
CA GLY A 37 1.32 3.44 11.92
C GLY A 37 1.71 2.12 11.26
N THR A 38 1.42 0.98 11.87
CA THR A 38 1.74 -0.35 11.34
C THR A 38 0.77 -0.77 10.22
N ARG A 39 -0.31 -0.02 9.99
CA ARG A 39 -1.21 -0.27 8.87
C ARG A 39 -0.58 -0.05 7.51
N LEU A 40 0.47 0.77 7.40
CA LEU A 40 1.10 1.06 6.13
C LEU A 40 1.86 -0.18 5.62
N LEU A 41 1.45 -0.71 4.47
CA LEU A 41 2.05 -1.90 3.86
C LEU A 41 3.04 -1.53 2.77
N ALA A 42 2.68 -0.55 1.93
CA ALA A 42 3.53 -0.10 0.83
C ALA A 42 3.17 1.32 0.37
N TYR A 43 4.12 1.94 -0.33
CA TYR A 43 3.84 3.00 -1.30
C TYR A 43 3.83 2.40 -2.69
N VAL A 44 2.88 2.83 -3.52
CA VAL A 44 2.73 2.38 -4.90
C VAL A 44 2.77 3.61 -5.79
N GLU A 45 3.55 3.57 -6.86
CA GLU A 45 3.61 4.63 -7.86
C GLU A 45 3.52 4.03 -9.26
N GLN A 46 2.73 4.65 -10.12
CA GLN A 46 2.74 4.39 -11.55
C GLN A 46 3.82 5.25 -12.22
N VAL A 47 4.77 4.59 -12.86
CA VAL A 47 5.90 5.20 -13.58
C VAL A 47 5.83 4.71 -15.03
N ASP A 48 5.50 5.60 -15.95
CA ASP A 48 5.31 5.30 -17.37
C ASP A 48 4.40 4.07 -17.62
N ASP A 49 5.02 2.93 -17.95
CA ASP A 49 4.40 1.67 -18.35
C ASP A 49 4.37 0.61 -17.23
N HIS A 50 4.82 0.95 -16.02
CA HIS A 50 4.93 -0.01 -14.92
C HIS A 50 4.54 0.60 -13.58
N ILE A 51 4.47 -0.28 -12.59
CA ILE A 51 4.20 0.07 -11.20
C ILE A 51 5.45 -0.22 -10.37
N GLU A 52 5.87 0.76 -9.58
CA GLU A 52 6.87 0.59 -8.53
C GLU A 52 6.17 0.47 -7.18
N THR A 53 6.62 -0.49 -6.37
CA THR A 53 6.12 -0.72 -5.01
C THR A 53 7.27 -0.65 -4.04
N LEU A 54 7.26 0.35 -3.17
CA LEU A 54 8.18 0.49 -2.04
C LEU A 54 7.55 -0.16 -0.81
N TRP A 55 8.15 -1.25 -0.35
CA TRP A 55 7.64 -2.04 0.75
C TRP A 55 7.96 -1.43 2.11
N MET A 56 6.99 -1.52 3.02
CA MET A 56 7.16 -1.15 4.44
C MET A 56 7.17 -2.37 5.35
N TRP A 57 6.90 -3.56 4.82
CA TRP A 57 6.93 -4.84 5.53
C TRP A 57 7.20 -6.01 4.55
N PRO A 58 7.91 -7.08 4.95
CA PRO A 58 8.70 -7.23 6.19
C PRO A 58 10.06 -6.52 6.13
N LEU A 59 10.51 -6.18 4.92
CA LEU A 59 11.77 -5.48 4.66
C LEU A 59 11.44 -4.06 4.19
N VAL A 60 11.65 -3.09 5.07
CA VAL A 60 11.45 -1.68 4.74
C VAL A 60 12.46 -1.24 3.69
N GLY A 61 11.98 -0.56 2.65
CA GLY A 61 12.84 0.07 1.64
C GLY A 61 13.16 -0.82 0.44
N GLU A 62 12.69 -2.07 0.41
CA GLU A 62 12.73 -2.88 -0.80
C GLU A 62 11.80 -2.26 -1.86
N CYS A 63 12.28 -2.14 -3.10
CA CYS A 63 11.46 -1.73 -4.24
C CYS A 63 11.26 -2.91 -5.20
N THR A 64 10.02 -3.13 -5.64
CA THR A 64 9.68 -4.14 -6.64
C THR A 64 8.90 -3.51 -7.78
N ARG A 65 9.24 -3.89 -9.02
CA ARG A 65 8.53 -3.49 -10.23
C ARG A 65 7.48 -4.54 -10.61
N PHE A 66 6.30 -4.06 -11.00
CA PHE A 66 5.20 -4.86 -11.53
C PHE A 66 4.69 -4.28 -12.85
N ASP A 67 4.11 -5.13 -13.69
CA ASP A 67 3.58 -4.71 -15.00
C ASP A 67 2.20 -4.03 -14.91
N SER A 68 1.50 -4.16 -13.77
CA SER A 68 0.17 -3.58 -13.59
C SER A 68 -0.15 -3.31 -12.12
N LEU A 69 -1.11 -2.41 -11.89
CA LEU A 69 -1.59 -2.08 -10.55
C LEU A 69 -2.25 -3.29 -9.87
N ASP A 70 -3.01 -4.08 -10.63
CA ASP A 70 -3.67 -5.29 -10.12
C ASP A 70 -2.65 -6.31 -9.62
N THR A 71 -1.54 -6.51 -10.36
CA THR A 71 -0.45 -7.40 -9.92
C THR A 71 0.21 -6.90 -8.64
N ALA A 72 0.48 -5.59 -8.55
CA ALA A 72 1.06 -4.98 -7.35
C ALA A 72 0.14 -5.12 -6.12
N LEU A 73 -1.15 -4.82 -6.28
CA LEU A 73 -2.15 -4.95 -5.20
C LEU A 73 -2.32 -6.42 -4.78
N GLY A 74 -2.29 -7.36 -5.71
CA GLY A 74 -2.27 -8.79 -5.41
C GLY A 74 -1.09 -9.20 -4.54
N ALA A 75 0.13 -8.76 -4.90
CA ALA A 75 1.34 -9.05 -4.13
C ALA A 75 1.29 -8.40 -2.71
N ILE A 76 0.70 -7.21 -2.59
CA ILE A 76 0.50 -6.56 -1.28
C ILE A 76 -0.48 -7.36 -0.43
N LEU A 77 -1.59 -7.84 -1.00
CA LEU A 77 -2.56 -8.68 -0.29
C LEU A 77 -1.94 -10.02 0.17
N ASP A 78 -1.09 -10.62 -0.66
CA ASP A 78 -0.35 -11.83 -0.29
C ASP A 78 0.58 -11.59 0.91
N ARG A 79 1.33 -10.46 0.92
CA ARG A 79 2.17 -10.08 2.07
C ARG A 79 1.34 -9.78 3.31
N LEU A 80 0.18 -9.12 3.18
CA LEU A 80 -0.73 -8.89 4.30
C LEU A 80 -1.23 -10.21 4.89
N THR A 81 -1.63 -11.15 4.04
CA THR A 81 -2.05 -12.49 4.45
C THR A 81 -0.93 -13.21 5.18
N ALA A 82 0.30 -13.15 4.65
CA ALA A 82 1.47 -13.74 5.28
C ALA A 82 1.78 -13.12 6.65
N ARG A 83 1.69 -11.79 6.79
CA ARG A 83 1.88 -11.06 8.06
C ARG A 83 0.91 -11.52 9.14
N ARG A 84 -0.33 -11.87 8.78
CA ARG A 84 -1.34 -12.36 9.74
C ARG A 84 -1.11 -13.80 10.17
N VAL A 85 -0.52 -14.63 9.31
CA VAL A 85 -0.20 -16.03 9.61
C VAL A 85 1.11 -16.14 10.40
N LEU A 86 2.07 -15.26 10.15
CA LEU A 86 3.36 -15.19 10.81
C LEU A 86 3.42 -13.93 11.68
N PRO A 87 2.87 -13.95 12.91
CA PRO A 87 3.10 -12.86 13.84
C PRO A 87 4.62 -12.74 14.05
N GLU A 88 5.16 -11.53 13.85
CA GLU A 88 6.57 -11.26 14.09
C GLU A 88 6.95 -11.80 15.48
N ALA A 89 7.96 -12.68 15.52
CA ALA A 89 8.57 -13.08 16.78
C ALA A 89 9.09 -11.79 17.44
N SER A 90 8.41 -11.37 18.51
CA SER A 90 8.80 -10.21 19.32
C SER A 90 10.21 -10.34 19.87
#